data_AF-A0A7C7NAJ9-F1
#
_entry.id   AF-A0A7C7NAJ9-F1
#
_cell.length_a   1.000
_cell.length_b   1.000
_cell.length_c   1.000
_cell.angle_alpha   90.00
_cell.angle_beta   90.00
_cell.angle_gamma   90.00
#
_symmetry.space_group_name_H-M   'P 1'
#
loop_
_entity.id
_entity.type
_entity.pdbx_description
1 polymer ?
#
loop_
_entity_poly.entity_id
_entity_poly.type
_entity_poly.pdbx_seq_one_letter_code
_entity_poly.pdbx_strand_id
1 'polypeptide(L)'
;MQLFKILLLTTFLSISWAQTWQWTGRTHGELDWTTIETDHFRIHHHQGIEDIAREGASIAEQVRPLLLKQMDLEDIPIIDIIFTTEDEIMNGFAQWMYNTFIWVDQNDAAIWLED
;
A
#
# COMPACT_ATOMS: atom_id res chain seq x y z
N MET A 1 19.50 18.61 33.91
CA MET A 1 20.06 18.96 32.58
C MET A 1 20.23 17.77 31.64
N GLN A 2 20.84 16.65 32.04
CA GLN A 2 21.00 15.48 31.16
C GLN A 2 19.67 14.87 30.70
N LEU A 3 18.71 14.66 31.62
CA LEU A 3 17.39 14.12 31.27
C LEU A 3 16.65 15.01 30.26
N PHE A 4 16.73 16.33 30.42
CA PHE A 4 16.14 17.29 29.47
C PHE A 4 16.79 17.21 28.09
N LYS A 5 18.12 17.08 28.02
CA LYS A 5 18.84 16.88 26.74
C LYS A 5 18.48 15.55 26.07
N ILE A 6 18.32 14.48 26.85
CA ILE A 6 17.88 13.17 26.34
C ILE A 6 16.47 13.29 25.79
N LEU A 7 15.54 13.89 26.54
CA LEU A 7 14.16 14.10 26.10
C LEU A 7 14.13 14.93 24.82
N LEU A 8 14.90 16.03 24.75
CA LEU A 8 14.96 16.88 23.57
C LEU A 8 15.47 16.10 22.34
N LEU A 9 16.52 15.30 22.51
CA LEU A 9 17.08 14.46 21.45
C LEU A 9 16.09 13.39 20.98
N THR A 10 15.41 12.70 21.89
CA THR A 10 14.43 11.67 21.54
C THR A 10 13.22 12.25 20.82
N THR A 11 12.79 13.46 21.21
CA THR A 11 11.68 14.17 20.56
C THR A 11 12.07 14.64 19.16
N PHE A 12 13.30 15.12 18.98
CA PHE A 12 13.81 15.54 17.67
C PHE A 12 13.94 14.35 16.70
N LEU A 13 14.45 13.22 17.21
CA LEU A 13 14.55 11.99 16.44
C LEU A 13 13.16 11.45 16.07
N SER A 14 12.18 11.46 16.97
CA SER A 14 10.85 10.93 16.67
C SER A 14 10.11 11.75 15.59
N ILE A 15 10.31 13.07 15.55
CA ILE A 15 9.68 13.92 14.52
C ILE A 15 10.31 13.64 13.15
N SER A 16 11.62 13.38 13.06
CA SER A 16 12.30 13.23 11.77
C SER A 16 11.82 12.07 10.90
N TRP A 17 11.33 10.96 11.47
CA TRP A 17 10.89 9.80 10.68
C TRP A 17 9.54 10.00 9.98
N ALA A 18 8.64 10.79 10.58
CA ALA A 18 7.32 11.06 9.99
C ALA A 18 7.37 12.13 8.88
N GLN A 19 8.50 12.82 8.71
CA GLN A 19 8.59 14.01 7.86
C GLN A 19 8.90 13.70 6.39
N THR A 20 9.49 12.54 6.06
CA THR A 20 9.94 12.26 4.69
C THR A 20 8.80 12.23 3.68
N TRP A 21 7.68 11.59 4.02
CA TRP A 21 6.51 11.49 3.14
C TRP A 21 5.66 12.76 3.18
N GLN A 22 5.60 13.42 4.34
CA GLN A 22 4.91 14.70 4.51
C GLN A 22 5.54 15.81 3.64
N TRP A 23 6.87 15.84 3.50
CA TRP A 23 7.55 16.84 2.68
C TRP A 23 7.29 16.66 1.18
N THR A 24 7.00 15.43 0.75
CA THR A 24 6.65 15.13 -0.64
C THR A 24 5.15 15.20 -0.94
N GLY A 25 4.32 15.54 0.04
CA GLY A 25 2.86 15.57 -0.11
C GLY A 25 2.21 14.19 -0.23
N ARG A 26 2.94 13.12 0.10
CA ARG A 26 2.50 11.71 -0.05
C ARG A 26 1.88 11.16 1.23
N THR A 27 1.31 12.03 2.04
CA THR A 27 0.67 11.67 3.30
C THR A 27 -0.77 12.13 3.20
N HIS A 28 -1.64 11.15 3.04
CA HIS A 28 -3.05 11.35 2.76
C HIS A 28 -3.87 11.11 4.02
N GLY A 29 -3.92 12.12 4.89
CA GLY A 29 -4.66 12.05 6.17
C GLY A 29 -6.17 12.23 6.00
N GLU A 30 -6.59 12.69 4.83
CA GLU A 30 -7.97 12.87 4.38
C GLU A 30 -8.64 11.59 3.88
N LEU A 31 -7.89 10.49 3.74
CA LEU A 31 -8.43 9.21 3.30
C LEU A 31 -8.97 8.38 4.46
N ASP A 32 -10.19 7.88 4.29
CA ASP A 32 -10.87 6.93 5.16
C ASP A 32 -10.64 5.51 4.65
N TRP A 33 -9.75 4.79 5.33
CA TRP A 33 -9.33 3.44 4.94
C TRP A 33 -10.26 2.35 5.49
N THR A 34 -10.61 1.40 4.64
CA THR A 34 -11.38 0.20 4.98
C THR A 34 -10.64 -1.05 4.50
N THR A 35 -10.90 -2.21 5.13
CA THR A 35 -10.29 -3.49 4.76
C THR A 35 -11.36 -4.52 4.41
N ILE A 36 -11.19 -5.19 3.27
CA ILE A 36 -11.93 -6.40 2.90
C ILE A 36 -11.05 -7.60 3.24
N GLU A 37 -11.53 -8.51 4.07
CA GLU A 37 -10.84 -9.76 4.40
C GLU A 37 -11.34 -10.90 3.51
N THR A 38 -10.41 -11.75 3.08
CA THR A 38 -10.65 -12.99 2.32
C THR A 38 -9.91 -14.14 3.01
N ASP A 39 -9.96 -15.34 2.42
CA ASP A 39 -9.29 -16.50 3.02
C ASP A 39 -7.75 -16.34 3.03
N HIS A 40 -7.19 -15.65 2.02
CA HIS A 40 -5.74 -15.54 1.84
C HIS A 40 -5.19 -14.11 1.71
N PHE A 41 -6.06 -13.10 1.64
CA PHE A 41 -5.67 -11.71 1.46
C PHE A 41 -6.44 -10.75 2.37
N ARG A 42 -5.81 -9.61 2.67
CA ARG A 42 -6.46 -8.42 3.23
C ARG A 42 -6.32 -7.28 2.25
N ILE A 43 -7.44 -6.73 1.80
CA ILE A 43 -7.47 -5.70 0.77
C ILE A 43 -7.79 -4.36 1.43
N HIS A 44 -6.80 -3.49 1.51
CA HIS A 44 -6.93 -2.14 2.03
C HIS A 44 -7.24 -1.17 0.91
N HIS A 45 -8.27 -0.35 1.10
CA HIS A 45 -8.66 0.66 0.13
C HIS A 45 -9.23 1.88 0.84
N HIS A 46 -9.14 3.05 0.21
CA HIS A 46 -9.82 4.25 0.68
C HIS A 46 -11.23 4.36 0.08
N GLN A 47 -11.96 5.39 0.50
CA GLN A 47 -13.28 5.72 -0.04
C GLN A 47 -13.26 5.93 -1.56
N GLY A 48 -14.33 5.53 -2.25
CA GLY A 48 -14.52 5.78 -3.69
C GLY A 48 -14.03 4.67 -4.62
N ILE A 49 -13.24 3.71 -4.13
CA ILE A 49 -12.66 2.61 -4.94
C ILE A 49 -13.04 1.21 -4.45
N GLU A 50 -14.13 1.08 -3.71
CA GLU A 50 -14.56 -0.21 -3.14
C GLU A 50 -14.84 -1.27 -4.22
N ASP A 51 -15.47 -0.89 -5.34
CA ASP A 51 -15.76 -1.84 -6.43
C ASP A 51 -14.47 -2.40 -7.05
N ILE A 52 -13.45 -1.54 -7.25
CA ILE A 52 -12.12 -1.95 -7.71
C ILE A 52 -11.47 -2.88 -6.69
N ALA A 53 -11.55 -2.56 -5.39
CA ALA A 53 -11.00 -3.39 -4.33
C ALA A 53 -11.69 -4.77 -4.26
N ARG A 54 -13.02 -4.83 -4.46
CA ARG A 54 -13.79 -6.09 -4.50
C ARG A 54 -13.40 -6.95 -5.71
N GLU A 55 -13.26 -6.33 -6.88
CA GLU A 55 -12.80 -7.04 -8.08
C GLU A 55 -11.36 -7.55 -7.89
N GLY A 56 -10.47 -6.71 -7.39
CA GLY A 56 -9.09 -7.06 -7.05
C GLY A 56 -9.00 -8.23 -6.06
N ALA A 57 -9.83 -8.23 -5.02
CA ALA A 57 -9.95 -9.33 -4.07
C ALA A 57 -10.33 -10.65 -4.76
N SER A 58 -11.34 -10.59 -5.62
CA SER A 58 -11.82 -11.75 -6.37
C SER A 58 -10.75 -12.31 -7.30
N ILE A 59 -10.03 -11.44 -8.02
CA ILE A 59 -8.93 -11.82 -8.91
C ILE A 59 -7.79 -12.44 -8.10
N ALA A 60 -7.38 -11.83 -6.99
CA ALA A 60 -6.29 -12.31 -6.14
C ALA A 60 -6.53 -13.75 -5.66
N GLU A 61 -7.74 -14.04 -5.18
CA GLU A 61 -8.12 -15.39 -4.76
C GLU A 61 -8.13 -16.39 -5.93
N GLN A 62 -8.62 -15.97 -7.11
CA GLN A 62 -8.65 -16.84 -8.29
C GLN A 62 -7.26 -17.19 -8.81
N VAL A 63 -6.30 -16.25 -8.80
CA VAL A 63 -4.95 -16.47 -9.35
C VAL A 63 -4.01 -17.15 -8.36
N ARG A 64 -4.25 -17.04 -7.06
CA ARG A 64 -3.36 -17.57 -6.01
C ARG A 64 -2.96 -19.04 -6.19
N PRO A 65 -3.88 -20.00 -6.45
CA PRO A 65 -3.49 -21.40 -6.59
C PRO A 65 -2.55 -21.65 -7.77
N LEU A 66 -2.73 -20.88 -8.86
CA LEU A 66 -1.87 -20.98 -10.03
C LEU A 66 -0.46 -20.47 -9.72
N LEU A 67 -0.34 -19.33 -9.04
CA LEU A 67 0.95 -18.75 -8.67
C LEU A 67 1.72 -19.64 -7.68
N LEU A 68 1.05 -20.16 -6.64
CA LEU A 68 1.67 -21.10 -5.69
C LEU A 68 2.23 -22.33 -6.41
N LYS A 69 1.46 -22.91 -7.33
CA LYS A 69 1.90 -24.04 -8.14
C LYS A 69 3.09 -23.70 -9.04
N GLN A 70 3.11 -22.51 -9.65
CA GLN A 70 4.22 -22.08 -10.51
C GLN A 70 5.52 -21.86 -9.73
N MET A 71 5.40 -21.45 -8.47
CA MET A 71 6.54 -21.19 -7.58
C MET A 71 6.99 -22.43 -6.79
N ASP A 72 6.31 -23.57 -6.95
CA ASP A 72 6.53 -24.80 -6.17
C ASP A 72 6.41 -24.56 -4.65
N LEU A 73 5.38 -23.79 -4.26
CA LEU A 73 5.06 -23.48 -2.87
C LEU A 73 3.75 -24.14 -2.45
N GLU A 74 3.72 -24.72 -1.25
CA GLU A 74 2.49 -25.28 -0.68
C GLU A 74 1.57 -24.18 -0.14
N ASP A 75 2.14 -23.18 0.53
CA ASP A 75 1.40 -22.08 1.13
C ASP A 75 2.28 -20.84 1.34
N ILE A 76 1.63 -19.68 1.55
CA ILE A 76 2.27 -18.41 1.91
C ILE A 76 1.41 -17.66 2.93
N PRO A 77 2.00 -16.79 3.78
CA PRO A 77 1.24 -15.93 4.69
C PRO A 77 0.19 -15.08 3.97
N ILE A 78 -0.80 -14.61 4.73
CA ILE A 78 -1.79 -13.64 4.25
C ILE A 78 -1.07 -12.42 3.68
N ILE A 79 -1.43 -12.03 2.46
CA ILE A 79 -0.86 -10.86 1.79
C ILE A 79 -1.80 -9.67 1.94
N ASP A 80 -1.23 -8.54 2.32
CA ASP A 80 -1.90 -7.24 2.32
C ASP A 80 -1.81 -6.63 0.92
N ILE A 81 -2.94 -6.31 0.29
CA ILE A 81 -2.99 -5.59 -0.98
C ILE A 81 -3.60 -4.21 -0.72
N ILE A 82 -2.84 -3.17 -1.00
CA ILE A 82 -3.24 -1.77 -0.80
C ILE A 82 -3.59 -1.19 -2.17
N PHE A 83 -4.85 -0.85 -2.39
CA PHE A 83 -5.31 -0.09 -3.55
C PHE A 83 -5.39 1.40 -3.21
N THR A 84 -4.88 2.25 -4.10
CA THR A 84 -4.96 3.71 -3.95
C THR A 84 -4.98 4.43 -5.30
N THR A 85 -5.63 5.58 -5.38
CA THR A 85 -5.59 6.46 -6.56
C THR A 85 -4.54 7.57 -6.46
N GLU A 86 -3.89 7.71 -5.30
CA GLU A 86 -3.01 8.84 -4.99
C GLU A 86 -1.58 8.70 -5.55
N ASP A 87 -0.74 9.73 -5.37
CA ASP A 87 0.71 9.74 -5.63
C ASP A 87 1.18 9.59 -7.09
N GLU A 88 0.26 9.44 -8.05
CA GLU A 88 0.51 9.31 -9.49
C GLU A 88 1.55 8.23 -9.89
N ILE A 89 1.58 7.10 -9.18
CA ILE A 89 2.56 6.04 -9.44
C ILE A 89 2.00 5.06 -10.47
N MET A 90 2.70 4.89 -11.58
CA MET A 90 2.34 3.86 -12.56
C MET A 90 2.65 2.46 -12.01
N ASN A 91 1.69 1.53 -12.11
CA ASN A 91 1.78 0.10 -11.75
C ASN A 91 1.59 -0.21 -10.25
N GLY A 92 1.98 -1.41 -9.82
CA GLY A 92 2.05 -1.85 -8.43
C GLY A 92 3.45 -2.30 -8.01
N PHE A 93 3.69 -2.33 -6.70
CA PHE A 93 4.97 -2.73 -6.11
C PHE A 93 4.74 -3.69 -4.94
N ALA A 94 5.25 -4.92 -5.08
CA ALA A 94 5.26 -5.93 -4.03
C ALA A 94 6.50 -5.77 -3.15
N GLN A 95 6.33 -5.83 -1.83
CA GLN A 95 7.43 -5.74 -0.87
C GLN A 95 7.62 -7.06 -0.12
N TRP A 96 8.80 -7.19 0.50
CA TRP A 96 9.23 -8.38 1.22
C TRP A 96 8.44 -8.64 2.53
N MET A 97 7.58 -7.70 2.95
CA MET A 97 6.76 -7.79 4.16
C MET A 97 5.35 -8.33 3.91
N TYR A 98 5.15 -9.07 2.81
CA TYR A 98 3.84 -9.59 2.38
C TYR A 98 2.79 -8.50 2.17
N ASN A 99 3.22 -7.33 1.71
CA ASN A 99 2.34 -6.27 1.29
C ASN A 99 2.63 -5.88 -0.16
N THR A 100 1.58 -5.46 -0.87
CA THR A 100 1.67 -5.01 -2.26
C THR A 100 0.84 -3.76 -2.40
N PHE A 101 1.43 -2.70 -2.96
CA PHE A 101 0.71 -1.50 -3.35
C PHE A 101 0.32 -1.61 -4.82
N ILE A 102 -0.91 -1.23 -5.15
CA ILE A 102 -1.41 -1.14 -6.52
C ILE A 102 -2.07 0.22 -6.67
N TRP A 103 -1.48 1.04 -7.52
CA TRP A 103 -2.01 2.36 -7.85
C TRP A 103 -2.97 2.23 -9.02
N VAL A 104 -4.22 2.64 -8.80
CA VAL A 104 -5.32 2.51 -9.76
C VAL A 104 -5.75 3.88 -10.27
N ASP A 105 -6.50 3.88 -11.37
CA ASP A 105 -7.06 5.08 -12.02
C ASP A 105 -6.00 6.15 -12.40
N GLN A 106 -4.83 5.68 -12.83
CA GLN A 106 -3.69 6.51 -13.23
C GLN A 106 -3.83 7.02 -14.67
N ASN A 107 -4.85 7.85 -14.94
CA ASN A 107 -5.13 8.33 -16.29
C ASN A 107 -4.06 9.36 -16.73
N ASP A 108 -3.69 10.30 -15.85
CA ASP A 108 -2.80 11.40 -16.23
C ASP A 108 -1.32 10.96 -16.34
N ALA A 109 -0.87 9.98 -15.55
CA ALA A 109 0.48 9.41 -15.66
C ALA A 109 0.73 8.69 -16.99
N ALA A 110 -0.31 8.10 -17.60
CA ALA A 110 -0.23 7.44 -18.90
C ALA A 110 -0.16 8.43 -20.08
N ILE A 111 -0.82 9.60 -19.96
CA ILE A 111 -0.84 10.65 -21.00
C ILE A 111 0.57 11.22 -21.25
N TRP A 112 1.44 11.27 -20.22
CA TRP A 112 2.82 11.76 -20.36
C TRP A 112 3.74 10.89 -21.24
N LEU A 113 3.34 9.67 -21.61
CA LEU A 113 4.15 8.76 -22.43
C LEU A 113 3.76 8.77 -23.92
N GLU A 114 2.83 9.63 -24.34
CA GLU A 114 2.37 9.72 -25.74
C GLU A 114 3.14 10.73 -26.61
N ASP A 115 4.24 11.32 -26.10
CA ASP A 115 5.14 12.23 -26.85
C ASP A 115 6.39 11.54 -27.43
#